data_AF-A0A9R1S4P9-F1
#
_entry.id   AF-A0A9R1S4P9-F1
#
_cell.length_a   1.000
_cell.length_b   1.000
_cell.length_c   1.000
_cell.angle_alpha   90.00
_cell.angle_beta   90.00
_cell.angle_gamma   90.00
#
_symmetry.space_group_name_H-M   'P 1'
#
loop_
_entity.id
_entity.type
_entity.pdbx_description
1 polymer ?
#
loop_
_entity_poly.entity_id
_entity_poly.type
_entity_poly.pdbx_seq_one_letter_code
_entity_poly.pdbx_strand_id
1 'polypeptide(L)'
;MAPVVDYSQREMEIKAFDESKAGVKGLVDAGVTKLPTMFIHPLENLLSSSLPEDDEHLHKVRSLRFPVIDLSGFDSSESRTEIVEEIKKAAESWGFFQLVDHGIPLGVIEGAQRGIRAFHELPQEEKAKWYSRDFAQHVNFFSFHGDFKVTTPADWRDTLSCKVLEDPASFEAIPQICR
;
A
#
# COMPACT_ATOMS: atom_id res chain seq x y z
N MET A 1 21.98 15.95 -17.51
CA MET A 1 20.93 16.98 -17.36
C MET A 1 19.75 16.32 -16.66
N ALA A 2 19.37 16.79 -15.47
CA ALA A 2 18.11 16.38 -14.87
C ALA A 2 16.96 16.81 -15.80
N PRO A 3 15.92 15.99 -16.00
CA PRO A 3 14.77 16.41 -16.79
C PRO A 3 14.18 17.66 -16.12
N VAL A 4 14.10 18.75 -16.89
CA VAL A 4 13.39 19.95 -16.45
C VAL A 4 11.92 19.55 -16.33
N VAL A 5 11.38 19.58 -15.11
CA VAL A 5 9.97 19.27 -14.87
C VAL A 5 9.15 20.43 -15.41
N ASP A 6 8.42 20.19 -16.50
CA ASP A 6 7.41 21.11 -16.99
C ASP A 6 6.17 21.00 -16.08
N TYR A 7 6.06 21.97 -15.16
CA TYR A 7 4.95 22.04 -14.21
C TYR A 7 3.59 22.16 -14.91
N SER A 8 3.51 22.78 -16.10
CA SER A 8 2.26 22.92 -16.84
C SER A 8 1.78 21.60 -17.46
N GLN A 9 2.71 20.83 -18.03
CA GLN A 9 2.41 19.48 -18.54
C GLN A 9 1.97 18.55 -17.41
N ARG A 10 2.68 18.60 -16.28
CA ARG A 10 2.40 17.75 -15.13
C ARG A 10 1.02 18.02 -14.53
N GLU A 11 0.61 19.29 -14.42
CA GLU A 11 -0.75 19.65 -13.99
C GLU A 11 -1.82 19.05 -14.91
N MET A 12 -1.61 19.09 -16.22
CA MET A 12 -2.55 18.51 -17.20
C MET A 12 -2.62 16.98 -17.07
N GLU A 13 -1.47 16.29 -16.96
CA GLU A 13 -1.40 14.83 -16.77
C GLU A 13 -2.14 14.39 -15.51
N ILE A 14 -1.92 15.11 -14.41
CA ILE A 14 -2.58 14.86 -13.13
C ILE A 14 -4.10 15.03 -13.24
N LYS A 15 -4.55 16.15 -13.82
CA LYS A 15 -5.98 16.42 -13.99
C LYS A 15 -6.65 15.35 -14.84
N ALA A 16 -6.06 15.01 -15.99
CA ALA A 16 -6.60 13.98 -16.88
C ALA A 16 -6.65 12.61 -16.21
N PHE A 17 -5.63 12.27 -15.41
CA PHE A 17 -5.60 11.02 -14.65
C PHE A 17 -6.71 10.93 -13.61
N ASP A 18 -6.88 11.96 -12.79
CA ASP A 18 -7.93 11.99 -11.77
C ASP A 18 -9.35 11.98 -12.38
N GLU A 19 -9.56 12.73 -13.46
CA GLU A 19 -10.83 12.76 -14.18
C GLU A 19 -11.18 11.41 -14.82
N SER A 20 -10.17 10.62 -15.22
CA SER A 20 -10.39 9.29 -15.80
C SER A 20 -10.99 8.30 -14.80
N LYS A 21 -10.71 8.48 -13.50
CA LYS A 21 -11.05 7.54 -12.42
C LYS A 21 -10.59 6.09 -12.67
N ALA A 22 -9.67 5.90 -13.62
CA ALA A 22 -9.20 4.59 -14.05
C ALA A 22 -8.14 4.02 -13.10
N GLY A 23 -7.45 4.92 -12.40
CA GLY A 23 -6.31 4.62 -11.56
C GLY A 23 -5.10 4.12 -12.35
N VAL A 24 -4.07 3.71 -11.62
CA VAL A 24 -2.83 3.19 -12.18
C VAL A 24 -3.06 1.91 -12.96
N LYS A 25 -3.93 1.00 -12.47
CA LYS A 25 -4.28 -0.21 -13.21
C LYS A 25 -4.89 0.13 -14.57
N GLY A 26 -5.73 1.15 -14.65
CA GLY A 26 -6.30 1.60 -15.93
C GLY A 26 -5.22 2.05 -16.93
N LEU A 27 -4.16 2.71 -16.47
CA LEU A 27 -3.01 3.05 -17.32
C LEU A 27 -2.27 1.81 -17.81
N VAL A 28 -2.08 0.82 -16.94
CA VAL A 28 -1.43 -0.46 -17.29
C VAL A 28 -2.26 -1.22 -18.30
N ASP A 29 -3.57 -1.36 -18.05
CA ASP A 29 -4.50 -2.07 -18.94
C ASP A 29 -4.60 -1.39 -20.32
N ALA A 30 -4.44 -0.06 -20.38
CA ALA A 30 -4.38 0.71 -21.63
C ALA A 30 -3.04 0.56 -22.39
N GLY A 31 -2.06 -0.17 -21.83
CA GLY A 31 -0.80 -0.47 -22.50
C GLY A 31 0.19 0.69 -22.49
N VAL A 32 0.22 1.50 -21.42
CA VAL A 32 1.15 2.62 -21.29
C VAL A 32 2.61 2.20 -21.51
N THR A 33 3.30 2.83 -22.47
CA THR A 33 4.70 2.52 -22.82
C THR A 33 5.72 3.48 -22.22
N LYS A 34 5.25 4.62 -21.68
CA LYS A 34 6.09 5.64 -21.03
C LYS A 34 5.43 6.06 -19.73
N LEU A 35 6.20 6.06 -18.65
CA LEU A 35 5.70 6.49 -17.35
C LEU A 35 5.33 7.98 -17.39
N PRO A 36 4.09 8.37 -17.05
CA PRO A 36 3.71 9.78 -16.94
C PRO A 36 4.61 10.53 -15.95
N THR A 37 4.87 11.80 -16.23
CA THR A 37 5.85 12.61 -15.48
C THR A 37 5.47 12.77 -14.02
N MET A 38 4.18 12.70 -13.70
CA MET A 38 3.68 12.76 -12.33
C MET A 38 4.14 11.61 -11.43
N PHE A 39 4.53 10.45 -11.97
CA PHE A 39 5.05 9.31 -11.19
C PHE A 39 6.59 9.25 -11.14
N ILE A 40 7.28 10.18 -11.80
CA ILE A 40 8.74 10.20 -11.83
C ILE A 40 9.24 10.89 -10.55
N HIS A 41 9.90 10.11 -9.69
CA HIS A 41 10.54 10.64 -8.49
C HIS A 41 11.86 11.37 -8.84
N PRO A 42 12.13 12.55 -8.26
CA PRO A 42 13.43 13.21 -8.37
C PRO A 42 14.56 12.26 -7.95
N LEU A 43 15.70 12.36 -8.63
CA LEU A 43 16.85 11.49 -8.39
C LEU A 43 17.32 11.54 -6.92
N GLU A 44 17.20 12.69 -6.26
CA GLU A 44 17.51 12.87 -4.84
C GLU A 44 16.72 11.92 -3.92
N ASN A 45 15.46 11.62 -4.27
CA ASN A 45 14.61 10.66 -3.54
C ASN A 45 14.97 9.20 -3.86
N LEU A 46 15.59 8.94 -5.00
CA LEU A 46 16.02 7.60 -5.43
C LEU A 46 17.41 7.26 -4.87
N LEU A 47 18.30 8.25 -4.72
CA LEU A 47 19.65 8.05 -4.17
C LEU A 47 19.66 7.80 -2.65
N SER A 48 18.61 8.20 -1.93
CA SER A 48 18.42 7.79 -0.53
C SER A 48 17.95 6.34 -0.38
N SER A 49 17.47 5.72 -1.48
CA SER A 49 16.96 4.33 -1.51
C SER A 49 17.86 3.37 -2.30
N SER A 50 18.95 3.85 -2.92
CA SER A 50 19.93 2.98 -3.57
C SER A 50 20.66 2.09 -2.55
N LEU A 51 20.75 0.81 -2.89
CA LEU A 51 21.55 -0.15 -2.12
C LEU A 51 23.02 0.30 -2.10
N PRO A 52 23.77 -0.02 -1.03
CA PRO A 52 25.20 0.28 -0.97
C PRO A 52 25.92 -0.30 -2.20
N GLU A 53 26.78 0.51 -2.83
CA GLU A 53 27.57 0.09 -4.01
C GLU A 53 28.72 -0.86 -3.62
N ASP A 54 29.09 -0.90 -2.34
CA ASP A 54 30.06 -1.83 -1.78
C ASP A 54 29.42 -3.22 -1.54
N ASP A 55 30.05 -4.26 -2.10
CA ASP A 55 29.64 -5.66 -1.98
C ASP A 55 29.53 -6.12 -0.51
N GLU A 56 30.36 -5.62 0.40
CA GLU A 56 30.31 -6.01 1.83
C GLU A 56 29.04 -5.46 2.51
N HIS A 57 28.76 -4.16 2.33
CA HIS A 57 27.53 -3.55 2.82
C HIS A 57 26.27 -4.11 2.15
N LEU A 58 26.32 -4.41 0.85
CA LEU A 58 25.23 -5.05 0.12
C LEU A 58 24.94 -6.45 0.67
N HIS A 59 25.97 -7.24 0.96
CA HIS A 59 25.83 -8.53 1.64
C HIS A 59 25.20 -8.39 3.02
N LYS A 60 25.62 -7.39 3.79
CA LYS A 60 25.05 -7.11 5.12
C LYS A 60 23.57 -6.75 5.04
N VAL A 61 23.17 -5.87 4.11
CA VAL A 61 21.75 -5.51 3.89
C VAL A 61 20.92 -6.72 3.48
N ARG A 62 21.42 -7.55 2.54
CA ARG A 62 20.73 -8.77 2.11
C ARG A 62 20.62 -9.84 3.21
N SER A 63 21.53 -9.81 4.19
CA SER A 63 21.52 -10.71 5.34
C SER A 63 20.62 -10.25 6.48
N LEU A 64 20.10 -9.00 6.43
CA LEU A 64 19.18 -8.50 7.44
C LEU A 64 17.94 -9.40 7.51
N ARG A 65 17.66 -9.91 8.70
CA ARG A 65 16.45 -10.64 9.01
C ARG A 65 15.66 -9.84 10.03
N PHE A 66 14.46 -9.45 9.65
CA PHE A 66 13.53 -8.86 10.60
C PHE A 66 13.16 -9.88 11.67
N PRO A 67 12.89 -9.44 12.92
CA PRO A 67 12.39 -10.34 13.96
C PRO A 67 11.13 -11.07 13.48
N VAL A 68 11.09 -12.38 13.73
CA VAL A 68 9.91 -13.23 13.54
C VAL A 68 9.52 -13.73 14.92
N ILE A 69 8.29 -13.45 15.33
CA ILE A 69 7.79 -13.79 16.67
C ILE A 69 6.68 -14.83 16.48
N ASP A 70 6.85 -15.96 17.16
CA ASP A 70 5.90 -17.06 17.17
C ASP A 70 4.88 -16.83 18.30
N LEU A 71 3.60 -16.76 17.95
CA LEU A 71 2.51 -16.58 18.91
C LEU A 71 1.94 -17.91 19.42
N SER A 72 2.52 -19.05 19.04
CA SER A 72 2.16 -20.35 19.58
C SER A 72 2.36 -20.37 21.10
N GLY A 73 1.39 -20.92 21.83
CA GLY A 73 1.46 -21.01 23.29
C GLY A 73 1.16 -19.71 24.06
N PHE A 74 0.74 -18.62 23.38
CA PHE A 74 0.33 -17.36 24.03
C PHE A 74 -0.78 -17.51 25.08
N ASP A 75 -1.55 -18.60 25.03
CA ASP A 75 -2.57 -18.92 26.04
C ASP A 75 -1.97 -19.29 27.40
N SER A 76 -0.73 -19.77 27.44
CA SER A 76 -0.02 -20.09 28.67
C SER A 76 0.58 -18.84 29.32
N SER A 77 0.53 -18.74 30.65
CA SER A 77 1.01 -17.54 31.36
C SER A 77 2.52 -17.35 31.24
N GLU A 78 3.30 -18.43 31.20
CA GLU A 78 4.76 -18.39 31.14
C GLU A 78 5.23 -17.95 29.75
N SER A 79 4.80 -18.62 28.68
CA SER A 79 5.17 -18.25 27.31
C SER A 79 4.63 -16.88 26.90
N ARG A 80 3.47 -16.45 27.43
CA ARG A 80 2.94 -15.10 27.18
C ARG A 80 3.91 -14.00 27.60
N THR A 81 4.54 -14.14 28.78
CA THR A 81 5.48 -13.13 29.27
C THR A 81 6.71 -13.03 28.35
N GLU A 82 7.21 -14.16 27.86
CA GLU A 82 8.34 -14.21 26.92
C GLU A 82 7.98 -13.55 25.58
N ILE A 83 6.84 -13.92 24.99
CA ILE A 83 6.36 -13.37 23.72
C ILE A 83 6.16 -11.84 23.81
N VAL A 84 5.59 -11.34 24.90
CA VAL A 84 5.40 -9.89 25.10
C VAL A 84 6.74 -9.17 25.18
N GLU A 85 7.74 -9.74 25.83
CA GLU A 85 9.08 -9.15 25.90
C GLU A 85 9.77 -9.17 24.53
N GLU A 86 9.59 -10.24 23.74
CA GLU A 86 10.09 -10.29 22.36
C GLU A 86 9.47 -9.21 21.47
N ILE A 87 8.14 -9.02 21.56
CA ILE A 87 7.42 -7.95 20.84
C ILE A 87 7.96 -6.59 21.24
N LYS A 88 8.10 -6.33 22.54
CA LYS A 88 8.63 -5.07 23.06
C LYS A 88 10.03 -4.80 22.53
N LYS A 89 10.93 -5.79 22.62
CA LYS A 89 12.31 -5.67 22.14
C LYS A 89 12.36 -5.43 20.64
N ALA A 90 11.55 -6.14 19.84
CA ALA A 90 11.49 -5.95 18.40
C ALA A 90 10.94 -4.56 18.03
N ALA A 91 9.89 -4.09 18.72
CA ALA A 91 9.34 -2.76 18.53
C ALA A 91 10.35 -1.65 18.87
N GLU A 92 11.09 -1.78 19.98
CA GLU A 92 12.09 -0.78 20.40
C GLU A 92 13.33 -0.75 19.50
N SER A 93 13.80 -1.92 19.04
CA SER A 93 15.05 -2.02 18.26
C SER A 93 14.87 -1.89 16.75
N TRP A 94 13.75 -2.37 16.21
CA TRP A 94 13.47 -2.36 14.77
C TRP A 94 12.29 -1.47 14.37
N GLY A 95 11.31 -1.29 15.26
CA GLY A 95 10.02 -0.69 14.89
C GLY A 95 9.18 -1.54 13.94
N PHE A 96 9.61 -2.78 13.64
CA PHE A 96 8.96 -3.69 12.70
C PHE A 96 9.32 -5.15 13.01
N PHE A 97 8.35 -6.06 12.86
CA PHE A 97 8.51 -7.51 13.05
C PHE A 97 7.41 -8.28 12.31
N GLN A 98 7.62 -9.59 12.12
CA GLN A 98 6.63 -10.51 11.57
C GLN A 98 6.06 -11.38 12.68
N LEU A 99 4.75 -11.67 12.60
CA LEU A 99 4.08 -12.63 13.49
C LEU A 99 3.81 -13.92 12.71
N VAL A 100 4.10 -15.05 13.34
CA VAL A 100 3.69 -16.38 12.86
C VAL A 100 2.82 -17.07 13.91
N ASP A 101 2.05 -18.07 13.49
CA ASP A 101 1.12 -18.81 14.35
C ASP A 101 0.16 -17.91 15.16
N HIS A 102 -0.23 -16.79 14.54
CA HIS A 102 -1.10 -15.75 15.11
C HIS A 102 -2.58 -16.16 15.25
N GLY A 103 -2.92 -17.43 15.04
CA GLY A 103 -4.28 -17.97 15.22
C GLY A 103 -5.33 -17.57 14.16
N ILE A 104 -4.99 -16.73 13.19
CA ILE A 104 -5.90 -16.38 12.08
C ILE A 104 -5.87 -17.52 11.05
N PRO A 105 -7.01 -18.16 10.73
CA PRO A 105 -7.02 -19.25 9.78
C PRO A 105 -6.54 -18.83 8.40
N LEU A 106 -5.71 -19.66 7.76
CA LEU A 106 -5.16 -19.37 6.43
C LEU A 106 -6.25 -19.06 5.39
N GLY A 107 -7.38 -19.78 5.44
CA GLY A 107 -8.51 -19.54 4.53
C GLY A 107 -9.11 -18.13 4.63
N VAL A 108 -9.02 -17.47 5.80
CA VAL A 108 -9.45 -16.08 5.99
C VAL A 108 -8.49 -15.12 5.28
N ILE A 109 -7.18 -15.32 5.44
CA ILE A 109 -6.14 -14.50 4.79
C ILE A 109 -6.26 -14.62 3.26
N GLU A 110 -6.35 -15.85 2.76
CA GLU A 110 -6.52 -16.09 1.32
C GLU A 110 -7.85 -15.55 0.81
N GLY A 111 -8.92 -15.62 1.61
CA GLY A 111 -10.22 -15.03 1.30
C GLY A 111 -10.11 -13.52 1.08
N ALA A 112 -9.47 -12.82 2.02
CA ALA A 112 -9.23 -11.38 1.92
C ALA A 112 -8.40 -11.03 0.67
N GLN A 113 -7.32 -11.77 0.40
CA GLN A 113 -6.48 -11.59 -0.80
C GLN A 113 -7.26 -11.81 -2.11
N ARG A 114 -8.12 -12.84 -2.17
CA ARG A 114 -8.98 -13.08 -3.33
C ARG A 114 -10.01 -11.97 -3.50
N GLY A 115 -10.64 -11.52 -2.43
CA GLY A 115 -11.63 -10.44 -2.44
C GLY A 115 -11.04 -9.13 -2.98
N ILE A 116 -9.93 -8.67 -2.41
CA ILE A 116 -9.30 -7.41 -2.87
C ILE A 116 -8.83 -7.50 -4.31
N ARG A 117 -8.26 -8.65 -4.73
CA ARG A 117 -7.88 -8.87 -6.12
C ARG A 117 -9.09 -8.80 -7.05
N ALA A 118 -10.19 -9.48 -6.69
CA ALA A 118 -11.41 -9.47 -7.48
C ALA A 118 -11.99 -8.05 -7.62
N PHE A 119 -11.94 -7.23 -6.57
CA PHE A 119 -12.30 -5.82 -6.66
C PHE A 119 -11.45 -5.07 -7.69
N HIS A 120 -10.11 -5.19 -7.64
CA HIS A 120 -9.23 -4.46 -8.56
C HIS A 120 -9.34 -4.95 -10.03
N GLU A 121 -9.77 -6.19 -10.24
CA GLU A 121 -10.06 -6.75 -11.58
C GLU A 121 -11.47 -6.42 -12.11
N LEU A 122 -12.32 -5.74 -11.35
CA LEU A 122 -13.60 -5.25 -11.87
C LEU A 122 -13.40 -4.31 -13.07
N PRO A 123 -14.37 -4.25 -13.99
CA PRO A 123 -14.39 -3.24 -15.04
C PRO A 123 -14.25 -1.83 -14.46
N GLN A 124 -13.58 -0.94 -15.20
CA GLN A 124 -13.36 0.44 -14.76
C GLN A 124 -14.66 1.15 -14.36
N GLU A 125 -15.74 0.95 -15.12
CA GLU A 125 -17.05 1.56 -14.85
C GLU A 125 -17.62 1.16 -13.47
N GLU A 126 -17.40 -0.09 -13.06
CA GLU A 126 -17.85 -0.59 -11.75
C GLU A 126 -16.96 -0.07 -10.61
N LYS A 127 -15.64 -0.02 -10.82
CA LYS A 127 -14.70 0.54 -9.83
C LYS A 127 -14.86 2.04 -9.66
N ALA A 128 -15.15 2.77 -10.74
CA ALA A 128 -15.31 4.21 -10.73
C ALA A 128 -16.45 4.70 -9.82
N LYS A 129 -17.44 3.84 -9.51
CA LYS A 129 -18.50 4.10 -8.54
C LYS A 129 -17.98 4.30 -7.12
N TRP A 130 -16.85 3.66 -6.81
CA TRP A 130 -16.16 3.76 -5.53
C TRP A 130 -15.09 4.84 -5.54
N TYR A 131 -14.79 5.44 -6.70
CA TYR A 131 -13.73 6.43 -6.82
C TYR A 131 -14.13 7.73 -6.13
N SER A 132 -13.42 8.07 -5.06
CA SER A 132 -13.72 9.23 -4.23
C SER A 132 -12.47 9.74 -3.53
N ARG A 133 -12.33 11.07 -3.49
CA ARG A 133 -11.35 11.77 -2.65
C ARG A 133 -11.96 12.32 -1.36
N ASP A 134 -13.24 12.06 -1.12
CA ASP A 134 -13.86 12.36 0.15
C ASP A 134 -13.51 11.26 1.15
N PHE A 135 -12.42 11.49 1.89
CA PHE A 135 -11.95 10.55 2.90
C PHE A 135 -12.83 10.53 4.16
N ALA A 136 -13.94 11.27 4.24
CA ALA A 136 -14.92 11.07 5.31
C ALA A 136 -15.76 9.80 5.10
N GLN A 137 -15.82 9.28 3.87
CA GLN A 137 -16.59 8.09 3.52
C GLN A 137 -16.02 6.82 4.17
N HIS A 138 -16.89 5.84 4.41
CA HIS A 138 -16.49 4.53 4.94
C HIS A 138 -15.68 3.72 3.93
N VAL A 139 -15.96 3.88 2.64
CA VAL A 139 -15.25 3.18 1.57
C VAL A 139 -14.90 4.16 0.47
N ASN A 140 -13.65 4.15 0.05
CA ASN A 140 -13.18 4.99 -1.04
C ASN A 140 -12.06 4.31 -1.82
N PHE A 141 -12.17 4.35 -3.14
CA PHE A 141 -11.15 3.91 -4.09
C PHE A 141 -10.42 5.13 -4.66
N PHE A 142 -9.09 5.10 -4.71
CA PHE A 142 -8.26 6.22 -5.17
C PHE A 142 -6.84 5.75 -5.45
N SER A 143 -6.07 6.52 -6.23
CA SER A 143 -4.70 6.15 -6.62
C SER A 143 -3.62 7.01 -5.96
N PHE A 144 -4.00 7.99 -5.14
CA PHE A 144 -3.05 8.84 -4.42
C PHE A 144 -3.65 9.44 -3.14
N HIS A 145 -2.87 9.46 -2.06
CA HIS A 145 -3.25 10.11 -0.80
C HIS A 145 -2.83 11.58 -0.83
N GLY A 146 -3.81 12.50 -0.88
CA GLY A 146 -3.59 13.93 -0.65
C GLY A 146 -3.72 14.81 -1.89
N ASP A 147 -3.28 16.07 -1.74
CA ASP A 147 -3.33 17.06 -2.81
C ASP A 147 -2.35 16.67 -3.91
N PHE A 148 -2.85 16.72 -5.14
CA PHE A 148 -2.10 16.67 -6.39
C PHE A 148 -1.16 17.88 -6.55
N LYS A 149 -0.24 18.05 -5.61
CA LYS A 149 0.79 19.08 -5.68
C LYS A 149 1.73 18.69 -6.80
N VAL A 150 1.83 19.55 -7.79
CA VAL A 150 2.72 19.41 -8.95
C VAL A 150 4.17 19.17 -8.53
N THR A 151 4.56 19.58 -7.33
CA THR A 151 5.91 19.40 -6.79
C THR A 151 6.19 18.00 -6.23
N THR A 152 5.16 17.19 -5.96
CA THR A 152 5.31 15.88 -5.31
C THR A 152 4.98 14.75 -6.30
N PRO A 153 5.87 13.77 -6.50
CA PRO A 153 5.58 12.56 -7.27
C PRO A 153 4.41 11.78 -6.67
N ALA A 154 3.52 11.30 -7.54
CA ALA A 154 2.46 10.39 -7.17
C ALA A 154 3.01 8.96 -7.03
N ASP A 155 2.40 8.18 -6.14
CA ASP A 155 2.70 6.75 -6.00
C ASP A 155 2.13 5.98 -7.19
N TRP A 156 2.88 5.00 -7.72
CA TRP A 156 2.37 4.03 -8.70
C TRP A 156 1.53 2.95 -7.99
N ARG A 157 0.35 3.34 -7.48
CA ARG A 157 -0.52 2.48 -6.67
C ARG A 157 -1.99 2.83 -6.86
N ASP A 158 -2.84 1.82 -6.75
CA ASP A 158 -4.27 1.97 -6.50
C ASP A 158 -4.61 1.47 -5.10
N THR A 159 -5.52 2.16 -4.40
CA THR A 159 -5.90 1.85 -3.02
C THR A 159 -7.42 1.79 -2.89
N LEU A 160 -7.94 0.69 -2.35
CA LEU A 160 -9.26 0.64 -1.73
C LEU A 160 -9.10 0.81 -0.22
N SER A 161 -9.66 1.88 0.33
CA SER A 161 -9.73 2.11 1.77
C SER A 161 -11.11 1.72 2.27
N CYS A 162 -11.16 0.85 3.28
CA CYS A 162 -12.39 0.47 3.98
C CYS A 162 -12.23 0.78 5.47
N LYS A 163 -12.92 1.81 5.94
CA LYS A 163 -13.01 2.20 7.35
C LYS A 163 -14.12 1.39 8.00
N VAL A 164 -13.74 0.22 8.49
CA VAL A 164 -14.61 -0.58 9.36
C VAL A 164 -14.53 0.01 10.76
N LEU A 165 -15.59 0.68 11.16
CA LEU A 165 -15.80 1.11 12.53
C LEU A 165 -16.57 0.01 13.27
N GLU A 166 -16.76 0.16 14.58
CA GLU A 166 -17.54 -0.79 15.39
C GLU A 166 -19.04 -0.84 15.01
N ASP A 167 -19.49 -0.03 14.05
CA ASP A 167 -20.86 -0.02 13.58
C ASP A 167 -21.11 -0.99 12.39
N PRO A 168 -22.24 -1.72 12.37
CA PRO A 168 -22.57 -2.64 11.29
C PRO A 168 -22.69 -2.01 9.89
N ALA A 169 -23.06 -0.72 9.82
CA ALA A 169 -23.25 -0.05 8.53
C ALA A 169 -21.93 0.14 7.79
N SER A 170 -20.82 0.34 8.52
CA SER A 170 -19.48 0.44 7.95
C SER A 170 -19.01 -0.86 7.28
N PHE A 171 -19.36 -2.02 7.84
CA PHE A 171 -19.09 -3.33 7.23
C PHE A 171 -19.98 -3.57 6.01
N GLU A 172 -21.26 -3.23 6.10
CA GLU A 172 -22.21 -3.33 4.99
C GLU A 172 -21.90 -2.36 3.84
N ALA A 173 -21.08 -1.35 4.06
CA ALA A 173 -20.61 -0.44 3.02
C ALA A 173 -19.48 -1.05 2.15
N ILE A 174 -18.76 -2.07 2.62
CA ILE A 174 -17.67 -2.73 1.87
C ILE A 174 -18.23 -3.33 0.57
N PRO A 175 -17.56 -3.20 -0.60
CA PRO A 175 -18.02 -3.79 -1.84
C PRO A 175 -18.25 -5.31 -1.67
N GLN A 176 -19.41 -5.80 -2.08
CA GLN A 176 -19.80 -7.21 -1.87
C GLN A 176 -18.78 -8.20 -2.45
N ILE A 177 -18.07 -7.83 -3.51
CA ILE A 177 -17.06 -8.69 -4.14
C ILE A 177 -15.82 -8.93 -3.25
N CYS A 178 -15.57 -8.06 -2.26
CA CYS A 178 -14.40 -8.12 -1.39
C CYS A 178 -14.75 -8.02 0.11
N ARG A 179 -16.01 -8.27 0.46
CA ARG A 179 -16.50 -8.39 1.83
C ARG A 179 -16.46 -9.86 2.26
#